data_AF-A0A3V9IVF5-F1
#
_entry.id   AF-A0A3V9IVF5-F1
#
_cell.length_a   1.000
_cell.length_b   1.000
_cell.length_c   1.000
_cell.angle_alpha   90.00
_cell.angle_beta   90.00
_cell.angle_gamma   90.00
#
_symmetry.space_group_name_H-M   'P 1'
#
loop_
_entity.id
_entity.type
_entity.pdbx_description
1 polymer ?
#
loop_
_entity_poly.entity_id
_entity_poly.type
_entity_poly.pdbx_seq_one_letter_code
_entity_poly.pdbx_strand_id
1 'polypeptide(L)'
;MQELEGAPLHHSKLAGVRLACPPELSASIQDYFKSNGFDVSKTICFSNNAPDRLNLIFEVATQARKLAGVIMGLLNRNDVEIELNLCTGDYEPKIAKVKLRSLKDVEACERLIDKLASVVVAPKQDNK
;
A
#
# COMPACT_ATOMS: atom_id res chain seq x y z
N MET A 1 -11.17 6.70 16.65
CA MET A 1 -10.70 6.47 15.27
C MET A 1 -10.23 7.83 14.77
N GLN A 2 -8.93 8.01 14.51
CA GLN A 2 -8.41 9.33 14.16
C GLN A 2 -8.75 9.63 12.70
N GLU A 3 -9.60 10.65 12.50
CA GLU A 3 -9.89 11.18 11.18
C GLU A 3 -8.63 11.87 10.64
N LEU A 4 -8.22 11.48 9.42
CA LEU A 4 -7.12 12.15 8.75
C LEU A 4 -7.60 13.52 8.26
N GLU A 5 -7.46 14.55 9.09
CA GLU A 5 -7.60 15.94 8.66
C GLU A 5 -6.32 16.42 7.94
N GLY A 6 -6.48 17.33 6.98
CA GLY A 6 -5.40 17.94 6.19
C GLY A 6 -5.84 18.37 4.79
N ALA A 7 -5.24 19.45 4.27
CA ALA A 7 -5.51 19.96 2.92
C ALA A 7 -5.19 18.91 1.82
N PRO A 8 -5.89 18.93 0.67
CA PRO A 8 -5.55 18.05 -0.46
C PRO A 8 -4.11 18.31 -0.90
N LEU A 9 -3.24 17.30 -0.80
CA LEU A 9 -1.82 17.39 -1.12
C LEU A 9 -1.55 16.69 -2.45
N HIS A 10 -1.76 17.34 -3.60
CA HIS A 10 -1.51 16.67 -4.89
C HIS A 10 -0.65 17.45 -5.87
N HIS A 11 0.62 17.03 -5.91
CA HIS A 11 1.33 16.78 -7.17
C HIS A 11 1.91 15.35 -7.28
N SER A 12 1.91 14.53 -6.21
CA SER A 12 2.51 13.19 -6.30
C SER A 12 1.57 12.20 -7.00
N LYS A 13 1.98 11.72 -8.17
CA LYS A 13 1.27 10.70 -8.97
C LYS A 13 1.46 9.27 -8.44
N LEU A 14 2.42 9.08 -7.53
CA LEU A 14 2.91 7.77 -7.11
C LEU A 14 2.69 7.55 -5.60
N ALA A 15 2.42 6.31 -5.20
CA ALA A 15 2.36 5.85 -3.81
C ALA A 15 3.13 4.55 -3.61
N GLY A 16 3.45 4.23 -2.36
CA GLY A 16 4.26 3.06 -2.00
C GLY A 16 3.49 2.06 -1.11
N VAL A 17 3.70 0.76 -1.37
CA VAL A 17 3.31 -0.33 -0.47
C VAL A 17 4.55 -1.10 -0.06
N ARG A 18 4.66 -1.39 1.22
CA ARG A 18 5.67 -2.29 1.78
C ARG A 18 4.99 -3.53 2.34
N LEU A 19 5.51 -4.69 2.00
CA LEU A 19 5.04 -5.98 2.52
C LEU A 19 6.17 -6.56 3.36
N ALA A 20 5.86 -6.97 4.58
CA ALA A 20 6.77 -7.74 5.41
C ALA A 20 6.29 -9.19 5.49
N CYS A 21 7.19 -10.13 5.21
CA CYS A 21 6.88 -11.56 5.19
C CYS A 21 8.11 -12.39 5.61
N PRO A 22 7.92 -13.64 6.05
CA PRO A 22 9.02 -14.59 6.23
C PRO A 22 9.86 -14.76 4.95
N PRO A 23 11.20 -14.90 5.06
CA PRO A 23 12.08 -15.01 3.90
C PRO A 23 11.71 -16.11 2.91
N GLU A 24 11.20 -17.24 3.41
CA GLU A 24 10.77 -18.40 2.63
C GLU A 24 9.55 -18.11 1.71
N LEU A 25 8.80 -17.03 1.98
CA LEU A 25 7.63 -16.64 1.20
C LEU A 25 7.89 -15.49 0.23
N SER A 26 9.03 -14.83 0.38
CA SER A 26 9.43 -13.63 -0.37
C SER A 26 9.32 -13.81 -1.88
N ALA A 27 9.87 -14.91 -2.41
CA ALA A 27 9.80 -15.23 -3.83
C ALA A 27 8.36 -15.47 -4.30
N SER A 28 7.57 -16.22 -3.54
CA SER A 28 6.17 -16.50 -3.88
C SER A 28 5.30 -15.24 -3.89
N ILE A 29 5.51 -14.32 -2.94
CA ILE A 29 4.78 -13.05 -2.89
C ILE A 29 5.24 -12.15 -4.05
N GLN A 30 6.53 -12.10 -4.34
CA GLN A 30 7.04 -11.35 -5.48
C GLN A 30 6.42 -11.84 -6.81
N ASP A 31 6.38 -13.15 -7.03
CA ASP A 31 5.77 -13.74 -8.22
C ASP A 31 4.26 -13.48 -8.28
N TYR A 32 3.57 -13.52 -7.14
CA TYR A 32 2.15 -13.20 -7.05
C TYR A 32 1.85 -11.77 -7.53
N PHE A 33 2.57 -10.77 -7.03
CA PHE A 33 2.36 -9.39 -7.49
C PHE A 33 2.79 -9.21 -8.95
N LYS A 34 3.91 -9.81 -9.36
CA LYS A 34 4.41 -9.74 -10.73
C LYS A 34 3.43 -10.32 -11.75
N SER A 35 2.81 -11.46 -11.45
CA SER A 35 1.77 -12.07 -12.28
C SER A 35 0.52 -11.21 -12.41
N ASN A 36 0.26 -10.34 -11.42
CA ASN A 36 -0.80 -9.35 -11.44
C ASN A 36 -0.38 -8.02 -12.10
N GLY A 37 0.82 -7.93 -12.68
CA GLY A 37 1.33 -6.75 -13.39
C GLY A 37 1.85 -5.66 -12.47
N PHE A 38 2.32 -6.03 -11.28
CA PHE A 38 2.92 -5.14 -10.31
C PHE A 38 4.38 -5.51 -10.09
N ASP A 39 5.29 -4.57 -10.32
CA ASP A 39 6.71 -4.81 -10.07
C ASP A 39 7.05 -4.56 -8.60
N VAL A 40 7.76 -5.50 -8.00
CA VAL A 40 8.05 -5.53 -6.58
C VAL A 40 9.53 -5.77 -6.39
N SER A 41 10.16 -4.85 -5.66
CA SER A 41 11.57 -4.91 -5.32
C SER A 41 11.77 -5.39 -3.89
N LYS A 42 12.75 -6.25 -3.69
CA LYS A 42 13.16 -6.70 -2.36
C LYS A 42 14.15 -5.72 -1.75
N THR A 43 13.89 -5.25 -0.53
CA THR A 43 14.92 -4.58 0.27
C THR A 43 15.81 -5.64 0.91
N ILE A 44 17.12 -5.55 0.66
CA ILE A 44 18.11 -6.42 1.28
C ILE A 44 18.20 -6.05 2.77
N CYS A 45 17.97 -7.04 3.64
CA CYS A 45 18.23 -6.93 5.08
C CYS A 45 19.37 -7.88 5.44
N PHE A 46 20.41 -7.38 6.12
CA PHE A 46 21.55 -8.19 6.57
C PHE A 46 21.33 -8.89 7.92
N SER A 47 20.10 -8.90 8.43
CA SER A 47 19.73 -9.58 9.66
C SER A 47 18.98 -10.87 9.36
N ASN A 48 19.49 -12.00 9.87
CA ASN A 48 18.86 -13.31 9.72
C ASN A 48 17.54 -13.44 10.50
N ASN A 49 17.29 -12.54 11.45
CA ASN A 49 16.10 -12.55 12.31
C ASN A 49 15.02 -11.55 11.84
N ALA A 50 15.29 -10.82 10.75
CA ALA A 50 14.35 -9.84 10.23
C ALA A 50 13.45 -10.46 9.15
N PRO A 51 12.15 -10.10 9.10
CA PRO A 51 11.31 -10.46 7.97
C PRO A 51 11.85 -9.80 6.69
N ASP A 52 11.69 -10.49 5.57
CA ASP A 52 11.92 -9.92 4.25
C ASP A 52 10.93 -8.79 4.00
N ARG A 53 11.43 -7.72 3.37
CA ARG A 53 10.63 -6.55 3.00
C ARG A 53 10.59 -6.41 1.50
N LEU A 54 9.39 -6.43 0.95
CA LEU A 54 9.10 -6.16 -0.44
C LEU A 54 8.50 -4.76 -0.56
N ASN A 55 8.87 -4.00 -1.58
CA ASN A 55 8.31 -2.67 -1.83
C ASN A 55 7.83 -2.56 -3.26
N LEU A 56 6.72 -1.86 -3.40
CA LEU A 56 6.03 -1.59 -4.65
C LEU A 56 5.73 -0.10 -4.71
N ILE A 57 5.99 0.51 -5.87
CA ILE A 57 5.56 1.86 -6.20
C ILE A 57 4.54 1.76 -7.33
N PHE A 58 3.43 2.48 -7.23
CA PHE A 58 2.34 2.42 -8.21
C PHE A 58 1.76 3.80 -8.49
N GLU A 59 1.18 3.97 -9.67
CA GLU A 59 0.45 5.18 -10.03
C GLU A 59 -0.95 5.18 -9.40
N VAL A 60 -1.24 6.15 -8.56
CA VAL A 60 -2.46 6.15 -7.74
C VAL A 60 -3.71 6.28 -8.61
N ALA A 61 -3.69 7.16 -9.61
CA ALA A 61 -4.87 7.45 -10.44
C ALA A 61 -5.31 6.25 -11.29
N THR A 62 -4.38 5.38 -11.69
CA THR A 62 -4.64 4.31 -12.66
C THR A 62 -4.58 2.91 -12.05
N GLN A 63 -3.79 2.72 -10.98
CA GLN A 63 -3.48 1.39 -10.45
C GLN A 63 -4.05 1.13 -9.06
N ALA A 64 -4.54 2.14 -8.32
CA ALA A 64 -5.00 1.95 -6.93
C ALA A 64 -6.10 0.88 -6.79
N ARG A 65 -7.14 0.91 -7.63
CA ARG A 65 -8.22 -0.11 -7.58
C ARG A 65 -7.71 -1.52 -7.88
N LYS A 66 -6.85 -1.64 -8.90
CA LYS A 66 -6.24 -2.94 -9.24
C LYS A 66 -5.38 -3.46 -8.09
N LEU A 67 -4.62 -2.57 -7.45
CA LEU A 67 -3.76 -2.92 -6.32
C LEU A 67 -4.59 -3.36 -5.11
N ALA A 68 -5.72 -2.70 -4.83
CA ALA A 68 -6.64 -3.11 -3.78
C ALA A 68 -7.07 -4.57 -3.97
N GLY A 69 -7.57 -4.92 -5.16
CA GLY A 69 -7.97 -6.30 -5.46
C GLY A 69 -6.83 -7.32 -5.29
N VAL A 70 -5.61 -6.98 -5.70
CA VAL A 70 -4.44 -7.86 -5.53
C VAL A 70 -4.09 -8.03 -4.06
N ILE A 71 -4.12 -6.94 -3.26
CA ILE A 71 -3.87 -6.99 -1.82
C ILE A 71 -4.93 -7.85 -1.12
N MET A 72 -6.21 -7.71 -1.48
CA MET A 72 -7.31 -8.50 -0.92
C MET A 72 -7.16 -10.00 -1.16
N GLY A 73 -6.51 -10.40 -2.27
CA GLY A 73 -6.19 -11.80 -2.55
C GLY A 73 -5.24 -12.44 -1.52
N LEU A 74 -4.61 -11.64 -0.65
CA LEU A 74 -3.83 -12.10 0.50
C LEU A 74 -4.68 -12.34 1.76
N LEU A 75 -6.01 -12.35 1.66
CA LEU A 75 -6.88 -12.69 2.80
C LEU A 75 -6.47 -14.03 3.43
N ASN A 76 -6.43 -14.06 4.77
CA ASN A 76 -6.00 -15.19 5.60
C ASN A 76 -4.50 -15.51 5.55
N ARG A 77 -3.68 -14.70 4.86
CA ARG A 77 -2.21 -14.76 4.94
C ARG A 77 -1.71 -14.04 6.19
N ASN A 78 -1.85 -14.71 7.34
CA ASN A 78 -1.42 -14.19 8.66
C ASN A 78 0.10 -13.99 8.78
N ASP A 79 0.83 -14.61 7.88
CA ASP A 79 2.28 -14.56 7.63
C ASP A 79 2.72 -13.31 6.85
N VAL A 80 1.78 -12.47 6.38
CA VAL A 80 2.08 -11.24 5.64
C VAL A 80 1.54 -10.02 6.38
N GLU A 81 2.40 -9.03 6.60
CA GLU A 81 2.04 -7.70 7.09
C GLU A 81 2.14 -6.68 5.97
N ILE A 82 1.12 -5.83 5.83
CA ILE A 82 1.01 -4.84 4.76
C ILE A 82 1.13 -3.45 5.38
N GLU A 83 2.12 -2.68 4.94
CA GLU A 83 2.36 -1.30 5.33
C GLU A 83 2.15 -0.41 4.10
N LEU A 84 1.05 0.36 4.11
CA LEU A 84 0.76 1.36 3.08
C LEU A 84 1.45 2.66 3.48
N ASN A 85 2.34 3.15 2.61
CA ASN A 85 3.10 4.37 2.83
C ASN A 85 2.67 5.44 1.82
N LEU A 86 2.10 6.53 2.33
CA LEU A 86 1.66 7.66 1.53
C LEU A 86 2.69 8.77 1.55
N CYS A 87 3.44 8.91 0.46
CA CYS A 87 4.30 10.05 0.24
C CYS A 87 3.50 11.19 -0.39
N THR A 88 2.96 12.09 0.45
CA THR A 88 2.30 13.32 0.00
C THR A 88 3.25 14.52 0.15
N GLY A 89 4.02 14.82 -0.91
CA GLY A 89 4.91 16.00 -0.94
C GLY A 89 5.97 16.00 0.17
N ASP A 90 6.22 17.18 0.75
CA ASP A 90 7.24 17.41 1.79
C ASP A 90 6.77 17.08 3.22
N TYR A 91 5.57 16.50 3.38
CA TYR A 91 5.03 16.13 4.68
C TYR A 91 5.47 14.73 5.09
N GLU A 92 5.51 14.47 6.41
CA GLU A 92 5.77 13.13 6.93
C GLU A 92 4.80 12.12 6.28
N PRO A 93 5.33 11.00 5.76
CA PRO A 93 4.50 10.03 5.07
C PRO A 93 3.46 9.45 6.03
N LYS A 94 2.19 9.43 5.61
CA LYS A 94 1.13 8.79 6.39
C LYS A 94 1.27 7.28 6.21
N ILE A 95 1.49 6.57 7.32
CA ILE A 95 1.70 5.12 7.34
C ILE A 95 0.45 4.44 7.90
N ALA A 96 -0.07 3.46 7.18
CA ALA A 96 -1.12 2.57 7.68
C ALA A 96 -0.66 1.11 7.60
N LYS A 97 -0.73 0.40 8.73
CA LYS A 97 -0.36 -1.03 8.81
C LYS A 97 -1.61 -1.88 8.94
N VAL A 98 -1.72 -2.93 8.12
CA VAL A 98 -2.87 -3.83 8.08
C VAL A 98 -2.39 -5.28 7.97
N LYS A 99 -3.09 -6.18 8.66
CA LYS A 99 -3.01 -7.63 8.48
C LYS A 99 -4.40 -8.12 8.06
N LEU A 100 -4.49 -8.80 6.93
CA LEU A 100 -5.78 -9.24 6.36
C LEU A 100 -6.23 -10.57 6.99
N ARG A 101 -6.67 -10.50 8.25
CA ARG A 101 -7.06 -11.69 9.04
C ARG A 101 -8.55 -11.97 8.98
N SER A 102 -9.33 -11.00 8.55
CA SER A 102 -10.78 -11.04 8.49
C SER A 102 -11.31 -10.20 7.33
N LEU A 103 -12.57 -10.42 6.96
CA LEU A 103 -13.26 -9.57 5.98
C LEU A 103 -13.31 -8.09 6.42
N LYS A 104 -13.34 -7.82 7.73
CA LYS A 104 -13.28 -6.45 8.26
C LYS A 104 -11.94 -5.78 7.97
N ASP A 105 -10.84 -6.53 8.04
CA ASP A 105 -9.51 -6.01 7.72
C ASP A 105 -9.38 -5.71 6.22
N VAL A 106 -10.04 -6.53 5.39
CA VAL A 106 -10.16 -6.31 3.94
C VAL A 106 -10.92 -5.01 3.66
N GLU A 107 -12.10 -4.83 4.23
CA GLU A 107 -12.89 -3.60 4.07
C GLU A 107 -12.12 -2.35 4.55
N ALA A 108 -11.38 -2.46 5.66
CA ALA A 108 -10.54 -1.37 6.16
C ALA A 108 -9.39 -1.05 5.18
N CYS A 109 -8.75 -2.07 4.60
CA CYS A 109 -7.70 -1.90 3.61
C CYS A 109 -8.22 -1.27 2.31
N GLU A 110 -9.40 -1.69 1.85
CA GLU A 110 -10.07 -1.12 0.67
C GLU A 110 -10.37 0.36 0.88
N ARG A 111 -11.01 0.70 1.99
CA ARG A 111 -11.33 2.09 2.34
C ARG A 111 -10.08 2.96 2.45
N LEU A 112 -8.98 2.39 2.97
CA LEU A 112 -7.70 3.08 3.00
C LEU A 112 -7.24 3.38 1.57
N ILE A 113 -7.19 2.38 0.68
CA ILE A 113 -6.76 2.53 -0.72
C ILE A 113 -7.65 3.49 -1.51
N ASP A 114 -8.97 3.40 -1.34
CA ASP A 114 -9.95 4.31 -1.95
C ASP A 114 -9.75 5.75 -1.49
N LYS A 115 -9.47 5.96 -0.20
CA LYS A 115 -9.11 7.28 0.32
C LYS A 115 -7.82 7.79 -0.31
N LEU A 116 -6.86 6.92 -0.65
CA LEU A 116 -5.64 7.33 -1.37
C LEU A 116 -5.99 7.81 -2.77
N ALA A 117 -6.83 7.05 -3.46
CA ALA A 117 -7.28 7.37 -4.81
C ALA A 117 -8.10 8.68 -4.83
N SER A 118 -8.98 8.90 -3.86
CA SER A 118 -9.83 10.10 -3.82
C SER A 118 -9.05 11.37 -3.55
N VAL A 119 -8.00 11.29 -2.73
CA VAL A 119 -7.15 12.43 -2.38
C VAL A 119 -6.46 12.88 -3.68
N VAL A 120 -5.89 11.96 -4.48
CA VAL A 120 -5.26 12.26 -5.79
C VAL A 120 -6.20 12.85 -6.86
N VAL A 121 -7.50 12.52 -6.83
CA VAL A 121 -8.45 12.89 -7.90
C VAL A 121 -9.13 14.24 -7.67
N ALA A 122 -9.07 14.83 -6.47
CA ALA A 122 -9.69 16.13 -6.20
C ALA A 122 -8.69 17.29 -6.42
N PRO A 123 -8.64 17.93 -7.61
CA PRO A 123 -8.09 19.27 -7.67
C PRO A 123 -8.98 20.15 -6.80
N LYS A 124 -8.38 20.93 -5.91
CA LYS A 124 -9.08 22.07 -5.32
C LYS A 124 -9.56 22.92 -6.50
N GLN A 125 -10.88 23.03 -6.70
CA GLN A 125 -11.40 24.18 -7.45
C GLN A 125 -11.07 25.38 -6.59
N ASP A 126 -10.08 26.15 -7.02
CA ASP A 126 -9.86 27.50 -6.49
C ASP A 126 -11.11 28.31 -6.79
N ASN A 127 -11.98 28.45 -5.80
CA ASN A 127 -12.92 29.55 -5.79
C ASN A 127 -12.09 30.81 -5.55
N LYS A 128 -11.77 31.46 -6.66
CA LYS A 128 -11.22 32.83 -6.76
C LYS A 128 -12.00 33.82 -5.89
#